data_AF-A0A430RPX0-F1
#
_entry.id   AF-A0A430RPX0-F1
#
_cell.length_a   1.000
_cell.length_b   1.000
_cell.length_c   1.000
_cell.angle_alpha   90.00
_cell.angle_beta   90.00
_cell.angle_gamma   90.00
#
_symmetry.space_group_name_H-M   'P 1'
#
loop_
_entity.id
_entity.type
_entity.pdbx_description
1 polymer ?
#
loop_
_entity_poly.entity_id
_entity_poly.type
_entity_poly.pdbx_seq_one_letter_code
_entity_poly.pdbx_strand_id
1 'polypeptide(L)' 'MKYKRVLLKLSGEFLTANGFGIEPEATKALAKEIKAAYDTGVQLAIVIGAGNLWRGARQG' A
#
# COMPACT_ATOMS: atom_id res chain seq x y z
N MET A 1 2.16 22.09 -5.20
CA MET A 1 1.76 21.00 -4.27
C MET A 1 1.65 21.53 -2.86
N LYS A 2 0.60 21.17 -2.10
CA LYS A 2 0.39 21.65 -0.72
C LYS A 2 1.35 21.00 0.30
N TYR A 3 1.77 19.75 0.06
CA TYR A 3 2.68 19.01 0.94
C TYR A 3 3.97 18.66 0.22
N LYS A 4 5.10 18.86 0.90
CA LYS A 4 6.45 18.51 0.40
C LYS A 4 6.83 17.07 0.72
N ARG A 5 6.34 16.54 1.85
CA ARG A 5 6.59 15.18 2.34
C ARG A 5 5.33 14.63 2.98
N VAL A 6 5.02 13.36 2.71
CA VAL A 6 3.86 12.68 3.27
C VAL A 6 4.21 11.25 3.70
N LEU A 7 3.53 10.77 4.73
CA LEU A 7 3.48 9.35 5.10
C LEU A 7 2.17 8.78 4.57
N LEU A 8 2.27 7.82 3.64
CA LEU A 8 1.14 7.14 3.03
C LEU A 8 0.94 5.79 3.73
N LYS A 9 -0.10 5.71 4.57
CA LYS A 9 -0.51 4.46 5.20
C LYS A 9 -1.54 3.75 4.33
N LEU A 10 -1.24 2.51 3.96
CA LEU A 10 -2.09 1.65 3.15
C LEU A 10 -2.53 0.41 3.92
N SER A 11 -3.66 -0.14 3.53
CA SER A 11 -4.08 -1.49 3.96
C SER A 11 -3.34 -2.54 3.13
N GLY A 12 -2.94 -3.66 3.73
CA GLY A 12 -2.40 -4.80 2.98
C GLY A 12 -3.42 -5.45 2.05
N GLU A 13 -4.72 -5.17 2.24
CA GLU A 13 -5.79 -5.59 1.34
C GLU A 13 -5.61 -5.08 -0.09
N PHE A 14 -4.89 -3.97 -0.31
CA PHE A 14 -4.59 -3.49 -1.66
C PHE A 14 -3.57 -4.35 -2.41
N LEU A 15 -2.91 -5.30 -1.72
CA LEU A 15 -1.92 -6.20 -2.31
C LEU A 15 -2.53 -7.51 -2.80
N THR A 16 -3.85 -7.70 -2.75
CA THR A 16 -4.51 -8.97 -3.08
C THR A 16 -5.85 -8.71 -3.79
N ALA A 17 -6.23 -9.53 -4.77
CA ALA A 17 -7.58 -9.47 -5.33
C ALA A 17 -8.61 -10.23 -4.47
N ASN A 18 -8.16 -11.21 -3.68
CA ASN A 18 -9.04 -12.19 -3.03
C ASN A 18 -8.95 -12.16 -1.49
N GLY A 19 -8.31 -11.14 -0.90
CA GLY A 19 -8.31 -10.89 0.54
C GLY A 19 -7.26 -11.67 1.37
N PHE A 20 -6.48 -12.56 0.76
CA PHE A 20 -5.32 -13.19 1.41
C PHE A 20 -4.09 -13.21 0.49
N GLY A 21 -2.90 -13.17 1.10
CA GLY A 21 -1.62 -13.27 0.38
C GLY A 21 -1.18 -11.98 -0.29
N ILE A 22 -0.17 -12.07 -1.15
CA ILE A 22 0.36 -10.95 -1.94
C ILE A 22 0.29 -11.35 -3.42
N GLU A 23 -0.46 -10.60 -4.19
CA GLU A 23 -0.67 -10.82 -5.61
C GLU A 23 0.18 -9.83 -6.43
N PRO A 24 1.01 -10.32 -7.37
CA PRO A 24 1.89 -9.46 -8.16
C PRO A 24 1.16 -8.38 -8.96
N GLU A 25 0.01 -8.69 -9.58
CA GLU A 25 -0.71 -7.73 -10.42
C GLU A 25 -1.35 -6.62 -9.59
N ALA A 26 -1.98 -6.94 -8.45
CA ALA A 26 -2.50 -5.93 -7.52
C ALA A 26 -1.38 -5.03 -6.98
N THR A 27 -0.24 -5.64 -6.59
CA THR A 27 0.94 -4.91 -6.12
C THR A 27 1.50 -3.98 -7.20
N LYS A 28 1.53 -4.43 -8.47
CA LYS A 28 2.00 -3.65 -9.62
C LYS A 28 1.06 -2.50 -9.95
N ALA A 29 -0.25 -2.68 -9.82
CA ALA A 29 -1.22 -1.61 -9.98
C ALA A 29 -1.01 -0.51 -8.94
N LEU A 30 -0.91 -0.88 -7.65
CA LEU A 30 -0.62 0.05 -6.57
C LEU A 30 0.72 0.78 -6.76
N ALA A 31 1.76 0.06 -7.18
CA ALA A 31 3.07 0.64 -7.45
C ALA A 31 3.04 1.72 -8.55
N LYS A 32 2.20 1.55 -9.59
CA LYS A 32 2.01 2.57 -10.64
C LYS A 32 1.40 3.85 -10.08
N GLU A 33 0.41 3.75 -9.21
CA GLU A 33 -0.20 4.92 -8.57
C GLU A 33 0.77 5.65 -7.64
N ILE A 34 1.53 4.89 -6.84
CA ILE A 34 2.58 5.43 -5.97
C ILE A 34 3.66 6.13 -6.81
N LYS A 35 4.06 5.54 -7.94
CA LYS A 35 5.01 6.16 -8.87
C LYS A 35 4.46 7.47 -9.43
N ALA A 36 3.20 7.51 -9.86
CA ALA A 36 2.58 8.74 -10.35
C ALA A 36 2.59 9.84 -9.29
N ALA A 37 2.32 9.49 -8.02
CA ALA A 37 2.45 10.42 -6.91
C ALA A 37 3.91 10.88 -6.71
N TYR A 38 4.87 9.96 -6.67
CA TYR A 38 6.29 10.27 -6.54
C TYR A 38 6.81 11.22 -7.64
N ASP A 39 6.39 10.99 -8.88
CA ASP A 39 6.81 11.77 -10.05
C ASP A 39 6.33 13.23 -9.99
N THR A 40 5.38 13.57 -9.10
CA THR A 40 5.02 14.97 -8.81
C THR A 40 6.09 15.75 -8.03
N GLY A 41 7.11 15.07 -7.50
CA GLY A 41 8.19 15.62 -6.69
C GLY A 41 7.91 15.60 -5.18
N VAL A 42 6.84 14.94 -4.73
CA VAL A 42 6.53 14.77 -3.30
C VAL A 42 7.41 13.68 -2.70
N GLN A 43 7.92 13.91 -1.50
CA GLN A 43 8.68 12.90 -0.76
C GLN A 43 7.72 11.94 -0.06
N LEU A 44 7.86 10.64 -0.34
CA LEU A 44 6.94 9.60 0.16
C LEU A 44 7.65 8.68 1.17
N ALA A 45 7.00 8.47 2.30
CA ALA A 45 7.22 7.30 3.17
C ALA A 45 5.96 6.44 3.11
N ILE A 46 6.09 5.12 2.99
CA ILE A 46 4.95 4.21 2.82
C ILE A 46 4.92 3.22 3.97
N VAL A 47 3.74 3.06 4.59
CA VAL A 47 3.47 2.06 5.62
C VAL A 47 2.34 1.16 5.12
N ILE A 48 2.58 -0.15 5.04
CA ILE A 48 1.57 -1.11 4.61
C ILE A 48 1.25 -2.03 5.80
N GLY A 49 -0.04 -2.12 6.16
CA GLY A 49 -0.47 -3.11 7.17
C GLY A 49 -0.48 -4.52 6.59
N ALA A 50 -0.30 -5.55 7.41
CA ALA A 50 -0.25 -6.96 6.96
C ALA A 50 -1.57 -7.73 7.15
N GLY A 51 -2.72 -7.05 7.13
CA GLY A 51 -4.03 -7.66 7.41
C GLY A 51 -4.47 -8.73 6.40
N ASN A 52 -3.93 -8.69 5.20
CA ASN A 52 -4.07 -9.70 4.15
C ASN A 52 -3.22 -10.96 4.42
N LEU A 53 -2.31 -10.93 5.39
CA LEU A 53 -1.48 -12.07 5.80
C LEU A 53 -1.89 -12.57 7.17
N TRP A 54 -2.12 -11.65 8.11
CA TRP A 54 -2.45 -11.99 9.48
C TRP A 54 -3.32 -10.93 10.15
N ARG A 55 -4.30 -11.39 10.93
CA ARG A 55 -5.22 -10.55 11.71
C ARG A 55 -5.36 -11.12 13.12
N GLY A 56 -4.70 -10.47 14.09
CA GLY A 56 -4.74 -10.87 15.49
C GLY A 56 -6.15 -11.08 16.04
N ALA A 57 -7.12 -10.22 15.70
CA ALA A 57 -8.50 -10.37 16.18
C ALA A 57 -9.23 -11.66 15.73
N ARG A 58 -8.72 -12.39 14.73
CA ARG A 58 -9.32 -13.63 14.21
C ARG A 58 -8.43 -14.85 14.37
N GLN A 59 -7.13 -14.64 14.53
CA GLN A 59 -6.08 -15.67 14.40
C GLN A 59 -5.12 -15.69 15.59
N GLY A 60 -5.37 -14.86 16.61
CA GLY A 60 -4.61 -14.77 17.85
C GLY A 60 -5.51 -14.91 19.07
#